data_AF-A0A7C2HUX3-F1
#
_entry.id   AF-A0A7C2HUX3-F1
#
_cell.length_a   1.000
_cell.length_b   1.000
_cell.length_c   1.000
_cell.angle_alpha   90.00
_cell.angle_beta   90.00
_cell.angle_gamma   90.00
#
_symmetry.space_group_name_H-M   'P 1'
#
loop_
_entity.id
_entity.type
_entity.pdbx_description
1 polymer ?
#
loop_
_entity_poly.entity_id
_entity_poly.type
_entity_poly.pdbx_seq_one_letter_code
_entity_poly.pdbx_strand_id
1 'polypeptide(L)' 'MTGAQNRLLGLLKDLQAHWDRTRECWRDDKALEFEQRFLNELTSQVNQTIAALDTLERVLQQIRRDCE' A
#
# COMPACT_ATOMS: atom_id res chain seq x y z
N MET A 1 6.78 -5.52 11.81
CA MET A 1 5.53 -4.89 11.29
C MET A 1 5.12 -3.75 12.21
N THR A 2 5.43 -2.53 11.81
CA THR A 2 5.10 -1.32 12.57
C THR A 2 3.60 -1.00 12.49
N GLY A 3 3.09 -0.25 13.47
CA GLY A 3 1.71 0.26 13.43
C GLY A 3 1.41 1.12 12.18
N ALA A 4 2.44 1.78 11.63
CA ALA A 4 2.33 2.55 10.39
C ALA A 4 2.10 1.67 9.16
N GLN A 5 2.81 0.55 9.02
CA GLN A 5 2.62 -0.42 7.93
C GLN A 5 1.21 -1.02 7.95
N ASN A 6 0.72 -1.43 9.13
CA ASN A 6 -0.63 -1.97 9.28
C ASN A 6 -1.71 -0.94 8.91
N ARG A 7 -1.51 0.32 9.29
CA ARG A 7 -2.43 1.41 8.94
C ARG A 7 -2.44 1.66 7.43
N LEU A 8 -1.29 1.65 6.78
CA LEU A 8 -1.17 1.81 5.32
C LEU A 8 -1.87 0.68 4.56
N LEU A 9 -1.68 -0.57 4.98
CA LEU A 9 -2.37 -1.72 4.41
C LEU A 9 -3.88 -1.67 4.63
N GLY A 10 -4.32 -1.23 5.82
CA GLY A 10 -5.74 -1.05 6.12
C GLY A 10 -6.39 -0.01 5.19
N LEU A 11 -5.77 1.16 5.06
CA LEU A 11 -6.25 2.23 4.18
C LEU A 11 -6.28 1.81 2.70
N LEU A 12 -5.29 1.05 2.24
CA LEU A 12 -5.27 0.51 0.88
C LEU A 12 -6.43 -0.46 0.64
N LYS A 13 -6.73 -1.34 1.59
CA LYS A 13 -7.88 -2.25 1.50
C LYS A 13 -9.21 -1.50 1.49
N ASP A 14 -9.35 -0.48 2.33
CA ASP A 14 -10.53 0.39 2.34
C ASP A 14 -10.70 1.10 0.99
N LEU A 15 -9.61 1.61 0.41
CA LEU A 15 -9.63 2.22 -0.92
C LEU A 15 -10.10 1.23 -2.00
N GLN A 16 -9.58 0.01 -1.99
CA GLN A 16 -10.00 -1.04 -2.94
C GLN A 16 -11.49 -1.37 -2.78
N ALA A 17 -11.99 -1.52 -1.55
CA ALA A 17 -13.39 -1.79 -1.29
C ALA A 17 -14.31 -0.65 -1.79
N HIS A 18 -13.90 0.62 -1.63
CA HIS A 18 -14.62 1.76 -2.19
C HIS A 18 -14.57 1.78 -3.72
N TRP A 19 -13.44 1.40 -4.31
CA TRP A 19 -13.31 1.28 -5.75
C TRP A 19 -14.21 0.18 -6.33
N ASP A 20 -14.28 -1.00 -5.72
CA ASP A 20 -15.18 -2.08 -6.12
C ASP A 20 -16.65 -1.61 -6.16
N ARG A 21 -17.09 -0.89 -5.13
CA ARG A 21 -18.43 -0.27 -5.10
C ARG A 21 -18.61 0.78 -6.19
N THR A 22 -17.59 1.57 -6.45
CA THR A 22 -17.63 2.60 -7.51
C THR A 22 -17.77 1.94 -8.88
N ARG A 23 -17.09 0.80 -9.11
CA ARG A 23 -17.21 0.01 -10.34
C ARG A 23 -18.58 -0.64 -10.52
N GLU A 24 -19.40 -0.75 -9.49
CA GLU A 24 -20.77 -1.24 -9.65
C GLU A 24 -21.59 -0.29 -10.53
N CYS A 25 -21.38 1.02 -10.40
CA CYS A 25 -22.09 2.06 -11.15
C CYS A 25 -21.26 2.67 -12.29
N TRP A 26 -19.93 2.64 -12.20
CA TRP A 26 -19.01 3.23 -13.20
C TRP A 26 -18.19 2.14 -13.90
N ARG A 27 -18.62 1.74 -15.10
CA ARG A 27 -18.06 0.59 -15.85
C ARG A 27 -17.49 0.94 -17.22
N ASP A 28 -17.39 2.22 -17.51
CA ASP A 28 -16.88 2.69 -18.80
C ASP A 28 -15.37 2.47 -18.93
N ASP A 29 -14.88 2.62 -20.15
CA ASP A 29 -13.46 2.52 -20.48
C ASP A 29 -12.58 3.45 -19.61
N LYS A 30 -13.14 4.58 -19.17
CA LYS A 30 -12.49 5.52 -18.25
C LYS A 30 -12.32 4.99 -16.83
N ALA A 31 -13.23 4.15 -16.34
CA ALA A 31 -13.05 3.49 -15.05
C ALA A 31 -11.88 2.50 -15.12
N LEU A 32 -11.74 1.80 -16.23
CA LEU A 32 -10.66 0.85 -16.47
C LEU A 32 -9.30 1.56 -16.62
N GLU A 33 -9.25 2.69 -17.35
CA GLU A 33 -8.07 3.56 -17.41
C GLU A 33 -7.69 4.06 -16.02
N PHE A 34 -8.66 4.47 -15.20
CA PHE A 34 -8.41 4.96 -13.84
C PHE A 34 -7.80 3.88 -12.94
N GLU A 35 -8.37 2.67 -12.96
CA GLU A 35 -7.86 1.53 -12.21
C GLU A 35 -6.42 1.21 -12.58
N GLN A 36 -6.13 1.10 -13.87
CA GLN A 36 -4.79 0.74 -14.33
C GLN A 36 -3.77 1.84 -14.06
N ARG A 37 -4.15 3.09 -14.25
CA ARG A 37 -3.21 4.21 -14.27
C ARG A 37 -2.99 4.83 -12.89
N PHE A 38 -3.97 4.76 -12.00
CA PHE A 38 -3.85 5.34 -10.66
C PHE A 38 -3.86 4.27 -9.58
N LEU A 39 -4.85 3.36 -9.56
CA LEU A 39 -4.99 2.42 -8.45
C LEU A 39 -3.91 1.34 -8.44
N ASN A 40 -3.57 0.77 -9.60
CA ASN A 40 -2.50 -0.22 -9.69
C ASN A 40 -1.13 0.39 -9.36
N GLU A 41 -0.86 1.61 -9.85
CA GLU A 41 0.38 2.31 -9.55
C GLU A 41 0.47 2.65 -8.05
N LEU A 42 -0.59 3.19 -7.47
CA LEU A 42 -0.67 3.51 -6.04
C LEU A 42 -0.49 2.25 -5.18
N THR A 43 -1.16 1.15 -5.54
CA THR A 43 -1.04 -0.14 -4.85
C THR A 43 0.41 -0.63 -4.88
N SER A 44 1.07 -0.54 -6.03
CA SER A 44 2.48 -0.90 -6.19
C SER A 44 3.38 -0.04 -5.31
N GLN A 45 3.21 1.29 -5.34
CA GLN A 45 4.02 2.22 -4.53
C GLN A 45 3.83 2.00 -3.02
N VAL A 46 2.60 1.73 -2.57
CA VAL A 46 2.31 1.42 -1.16
C VAL A 46 3.03 0.14 -0.74
N ASN A 47 2.96 -0.92 -1.54
CA ASN A 47 3.65 -2.18 -1.26
C ASN A 47 5.18 -2.00 -1.20
N GLN A 48 5.75 -1.21 -2.12
CA GLN A 48 7.17 -0.87 -2.10
C GLN A 48 7.55 -0.10 -0.84
N THR A 49 6.72 0.86 -0.42
CA THR A 49 6.93 1.63 0.81
C THR A 49 6.91 0.74 2.05
N ILE A 50 5.98 -0.22 2.11
CA ILE A 50 5.91 -1.18 3.21
C ILE A 50 7.18 -2.05 3.27
N ALA A 51 7.67 -2.52 2.12
CA ALA A 51 8.91 -3.29 2.04
C ALA A 51 10.15 -2.47 2.44
N ALA A 52 10.21 -1.20 2.05
CA ALA A 52 11.27 -0.29 2.46
C ALA A 52 11.24 -0.04 3.98
N LEU A 53 10.06 0.15 4.56
CA LEU A 53 9.88 0.28 6.02
C LEU A 53 10.31 -0.99 6.77
N ASP A 54 10.05 -2.18 6.22
CA ASP A 54 10.50 -3.44 6.81
C ASP A 54 12.02 -3.56 6.78
N THR A 55 12.63 -3.15 5.68
CA THR A 55 14.10 -3.13 5.53
C THR A 55 14.75 -2.16 6.53
N LEU A 56 14.20 -0.96 6.67
CA LEU A 56 14.63 0.03 7.67
C LEU A 56 14.51 -0.51 9.11
N GLU A 57 13.41 -1.19 9.44
CA GLU A 57 13.21 -1.82 10.75
C GLU A 57 14.30 -2.87 11.02
N ARG A 58 14.63 -3.72 10.05
CA ARG A 58 15.71 -4.71 10.19
C ARG A 58 17.07 -4.06 10.44
N VAL A 59 17.40 -3.02 9.68
CA VAL A 59 18.67 -2.29 9.83
C VAL A 59 18.76 -1.65 11.22
N LEU A 60 17.70 -0.99 11.68
CA LEU A 60 17.66 -0.38 13.01
C LEU A 60 17.78 -1.42 14.14
N GLN A 61 17.12 -2.57 13.99
CA GLN A 61 17.24 -3.69 14.94
C GLN A 61 18.66 -4.25 14.97
N GLN A 62 19.32 -4.35 13.81
CA GLN A 62 20.70 -4.83 13.74
C GLN A 62 21.68 -3.87 14.38
N ILE A 63 21.57 -2.56 14.09
CA ILE A 63 22.39 -1.52 14.75
C ILE A 63 22.21 -1.58 16.27
N ARG A 64 20.97 -1.78 16.75
CA ARG A 64 20.72 -1.89 18.18
C ARG A 64 21.40 -3.10 18.82
N ARG A 65 21.41 -4.24 18.13
CA ARG A 65 22.12 -5.45 18.58
C ARG A 65 23.64 -5.31 18.54
N ASP A 66 24.18 -4.61 17.54
CA ASP A 66 25.62 -4.35 17.42
C ASP A 66 26.14 -3.35 18.47
N CYS A 67 25.26 -2.53 19.04
CA CYS A 67 25.57 -1.56 20.10
C CYS A 67 25.30 -2.06 21.53
N GLU A 68 24.70 -3.25 21.70
CA GLU A 68 24.55 -3.95 22.99
C GLU A 68 25.73 -4.90 23.25
#